data_AF-Q5W2M7-F1
#
_entry.id   AF-Q5W2M7-F1
#
_cell.length_a   1.000
_cell.length_b   1.000
_cell.length_c   1.000
_cell.angle_alpha   90.00
_cell.angle_beta   90.00
_cell.angle_gamma   90.00
#
_symmetry.space_group_name_H-M   'P 1'
#
loop_
_entity.id
_entity.type
_entity.pdbx_description
1 polymer ?
#
loop_
_entity_poly.entity_id
_entity_poly.type
_entity_poly.pdbx_seq_one_letter_code
_entity_poly.pdbx_strand_id
1 'polypeptide(L)'
;MPINCDRIIVEGSTEKAILGKLGFDEDNIEVKYGKGEVNKEFKKYLSSTPTLKKGNVCFIIDGDEEGYEGIYNELNKDINTLDSSPPYIKVCKGELCYILIVIGDKNNDFKGCIETLLLARIKVDKEVSDIINRAIEYQQQKLRKLSMCDKDKMSFYLSIFLTSGEPTLLYLSKKFVEELFKIVGENIVKDIIANFIEIK
;
A
#
# COMPACT_ATOMS: atom_id res chain seq x y z
N MET A 1 7.10 19.06 -5.19
CA MET A 1 6.75 19.26 -6.62
C MET A 1 5.84 18.10 -6.98
N PRO A 2 4.69 18.35 -7.60
CA PRO A 2 3.71 17.30 -7.76
C PRO A 2 4.19 16.13 -8.63
N ILE A 3 3.96 14.90 -8.17
CA ILE A 3 4.39 13.66 -8.85
C ILE A 3 3.21 13.12 -9.66
N ASN A 4 3.22 13.36 -10.96
CA ASN A 4 2.27 12.73 -11.88
C ASN A 4 2.73 11.29 -12.18
N CYS A 5 1.92 10.29 -11.85
CA CYS A 5 2.17 8.89 -12.14
C CYS A 5 1.41 8.47 -13.40
N ASP A 6 2.11 8.21 -14.51
CA ASP A 6 1.48 7.74 -15.76
C ASP A 6 1.22 6.23 -15.73
N ARG A 7 2.02 5.49 -14.94
CA ARG A 7 1.81 4.08 -14.62
C ARG A 7 2.05 3.85 -13.15
N ILE A 8 1.24 2.97 -12.55
CA ILE A 8 1.32 2.63 -11.13
C ILE A 8 1.48 1.12 -10.99
N ILE A 9 2.46 0.70 -10.20
CA ILE A 9 2.72 -0.70 -9.90
C ILE A 9 2.52 -0.90 -8.40
N VAL A 10 1.62 -1.81 -8.02
CA VAL A 10 1.20 -2.04 -6.63
C VAL A 10 1.39 -3.48 -6.20
N GLU A 11 1.43 -3.70 -4.89
CA GLU A 11 1.61 -5.03 -4.30
C GLU A 11 0.40 -5.94 -4.51
N GLY A 12 -0.82 -5.45 -4.30
CA GLY A 12 -2.02 -6.27 -4.24
C GLY A 12 -3.20 -5.73 -5.04
N SER A 13 -4.23 -6.56 -5.13
CA SER A 13 -5.49 -6.22 -5.82
C SER A 13 -6.34 -5.23 -5.04
N THR A 14 -6.18 -5.17 -3.72
CA THR A 14 -6.90 -4.22 -2.86
C THR A 14 -6.43 -2.79 -3.12
N GLU A 15 -5.11 -2.56 -3.20
CA GLU A 15 -4.53 -1.26 -3.54
C GLU A 15 -5.01 -0.81 -4.91
N LYS A 16 -5.00 -1.70 -5.92
CA LYS A 16 -5.55 -1.41 -7.24
C LYS A 16 -7.01 -0.98 -7.18
N ALA A 17 -7.85 -1.71 -6.43
CA ALA A 17 -9.27 -1.40 -6.32
C ALA A 17 -9.53 -0.08 -5.56
N ILE A 18 -8.76 0.23 -4.52
CA ILE A 18 -8.81 1.52 -3.80
C ILE A 18 -8.45 2.65 -4.77
N LEU A 19 -7.33 2.54 -5.49
CA LEU A 19 -6.90 3.56 -6.45
C LEU A 19 -7.91 3.77 -7.58
N GLY A 20 -8.49 2.69 -8.12
CA GLY A 20 -9.58 2.78 -9.11
C GLY A 20 -10.78 3.57 -8.57
N LYS A 21 -11.16 3.32 -7.31
CA LYS A 21 -12.25 4.07 -6.65
C LYS A 21 -11.91 5.55 -6.43
N LEU A 22 -10.63 5.88 -6.27
CA LEU A 22 -10.12 7.24 -6.12
C LEU A 22 -9.98 8.00 -7.45
N GLY A 23 -10.28 7.37 -8.59
CA GLY A 23 -10.28 8.02 -9.90
C GLY A 23 -9.01 7.78 -10.73
N PHE A 24 -8.10 6.93 -10.27
CA PHE A 24 -6.99 6.48 -11.12
C PHE A 24 -7.52 5.51 -12.18
N ASP A 25 -6.99 5.63 -13.39
CA ASP A 25 -7.30 4.73 -14.49
C ASP A 25 -6.75 3.31 -14.19
N GLU A 26 -7.65 2.35 -13.99
CA GLU A 26 -7.31 0.96 -13.64
C GLU A 26 -6.42 0.28 -14.71
N ASP A 27 -6.48 0.73 -15.96
CA ASP A 27 -5.64 0.19 -17.05
C ASP A 27 -4.17 0.59 -16.89
N ASN A 28 -3.91 1.66 -16.14
CA ASN A 28 -2.56 2.13 -15.81
C ASN A 28 -2.01 1.55 -14.50
N ILE A 29 -2.81 0.72 -13.79
CA ILE A 29 -2.42 0.10 -12.52
C ILE A 29 -2.14 -1.40 -12.71
N GLU A 30 -0.91 -1.81 -12.44
CA GLU A 30 -0.43 -3.19 -12.53
C GLU A 30 -0.19 -3.78 -11.14
N VAL A 31 -0.68 -5.00 -10.89
CA VAL A 31 -0.50 -5.72 -9.63
C VAL A 31 0.62 -6.74 -9.80
N LYS A 32 1.61 -6.74 -8.89
CA LYS A 32 2.74 -7.69 -8.93
C LYS A 32 2.66 -8.80 -7.87
N TYR A 33 1.65 -8.79 -7.01
CA TYR A 33 1.41 -9.81 -5.98
C TYR A 33 2.57 -9.98 -4.99
N GLY A 34 2.91 -8.85 -4.33
CA GLY A 34 3.82 -8.79 -3.19
C GLY A 34 4.99 -7.81 -3.33
N LYS A 35 5.39 -7.20 -2.21
CA LYS A 35 6.52 -6.27 -2.06
C LYS A 35 7.78 -6.71 -2.80
N GLY A 36 8.17 -7.97 -2.67
CA GLY A 36 9.37 -8.51 -3.30
C GLY A 36 9.36 -8.43 -4.83
N GLU A 37 8.19 -8.63 -5.47
CA GLU A 37 8.06 -8.53 -6.92
C GLU A 37 8.01 -7.07 -7.40
N VAL A 38 7.39 -6.18 -6.62
CA VAL A 38 7.43 -4.72 -6.89
C VAL A 38 8.87 -4.20 -6.79
N ASN A 39 9.62 -4.60 -5.76
CA ASN A 39 11.03 -4.22 -5.59
C ASN A 39 11.92 -4.76 -6.73
N LYS A 40 11.73 -6.03 -7.13
CA LYS A 40 12.43 -6.59 -8.30
C LYS A 40 12.13 -5.80 -9.56
N GLU A 41 10.87 -5.43 -9.77
CA GLU A 41 10.46 -4.66 -10.94
C GLU A 41 11.08 -3.26 -10.91
N PHE A 42 11.04 -2.56 -9.77
CA PHE A 42 11.71 -1.28 -9.58
C PHE A 42 13.20 -1.38 -9.95
N LYS A 43 13.91 -2.41 -9.46
CA LYS A 43 15.32 -2.68 -9.80
C LYS A 43 15.56 -2.92 -11.30
N LYS A 44 14.62 -3.51 -12.05
CA LYS A 44 14.75 -3.66 -13.52
C LYS A 44 14.71 -2.32 -14.25
N TYR A 45 13.85 -1.40 -13.83
CA TYR A 45 13.80 -0.05 -14.40
C TYR A 45 15.09 0.75 -14.10
N LEU A 46 15.79 0.36 -13.04
CA LEU A 46 17.06 0.96 -12.63
C LEU A 46 18.26 0.39 -13.41
N SER A 47 18.23 -0.87 -13.83
CA SER A 47 19.30 -1.50 -14.63
C SER A 47 19.12 -1.43 -16.15
N SER A 48 17.90 -1.21 -16.64
CA SER A 48 17.61 -1.13 -18.07
C SER A 48 17.93 0.25 -18.68
N THR A 49 18.35 0.23 -19.96
CA THR A 49 18.29 1.41 -20.85
C THR A 49 16.81 1.80 -21.01
N PRO A 50 16.43 3.09 -21.01
CA PRO A 50 15.02 3.47 -20.99
C PRO A 50 14.29 2.90 -22.22
N THR A 51 13.54 1.82 -22.03
CA THR A 51 12.71 1.20 -23.07
C THR A 51 11.30 1.77 -23.08
N LEU A 52 10.90 2.48 -22.03
CA LEU A 52 9.60 3.13 -21.96
C LEU A 52 9.61 4.47 -22.72
N LYS A 53 8.62 4.61 -23.61
CA LYS A 53 8.52 5.73 -24.56
C LYS A 53 7.88 7.00 -23.99
N LYS A 54 7.34 7.02 -22.76
CA LYS A 54 6.82 8.23 -22.07
C LYS A 54 6.31 7.92 -20.65
N GLY A 55 6.46 8.90 -19.75
CA GLY A 55 5.76 9.00 -18.47
C GLY A 55 6.52 8.48 -17.24
N ASN A 56 6.21 9.04 -16.07
CA ASN A 56 6.75 8.57 -14.80
C ASN A 56 6.09 7.26 -14.38
N VAL A 57 6.87 6.36 -13.78
CA VAL A 57 6.38 5.11 -13.23
C VAL A 57 6.47 5.16 -11.72
N CYS A 58 5.33 4.99 -11.06
CA CYS A 58 5.22 4.95 -9.63
C CYS A 58 5.06 3.50 -9.15
N PHE A 59 5.72 3.18 -8.05
CA PHE A 59 5.68 1.90 -7.38
C PHE A 59 5.20 2.17 -5.97
N ILE A 60 4.19 1.44 -5.52
CA ILE A 60 3.64 1.61 -4.17
C ILE A 60 3.88 0.33 -3.41
N ILE A 61 4.54 0.46 -2.27
CA ILE A 61 4.86 -0.65 -1.38
C ILE A 61 4.53 -0.32 0.08
N ASP A 62 4.27 -1.37 0.85
CA ASP A 62 4.13 -1.32 2.30
C ASP A 62 5.51 -1.16 2.95
N GLY A 63 5.60 -0.27 3.94
CA GLY A 63 6.82 -0.11 4.73
C GLY A 63 7.15 -1.31 5.60
N ASP A 64 6.12 -2.04 6.04
CA ASP A 64 6.20 -3.20 6.92
C ASP A 64 7.07 -2.94 8.16
N GLU A 65 7.82 -3.92 8.65
CA GLU A 65 8.71 -3.78 9.81
C GLU A 65 9.97 -2.95 9.49
N GLU A 66 10.40 -2.93 8.21
CA GLU A 66 11.63 -2.27 7.78
C GLU A 66 11.50 -0.75 7.79
N GLY A 67 10.32 -0.23 7.41
CA GLY A 67 10.11 1.20 7.22
C GLY A 67 10.84 1.76 6.00
N TYR A 68 10.69 3.06 5.80
CA TYR A 68 11.33 3.79 4.71
C TYR A 68 12.86 3.67 4.78
N GLU A 69 13.47 3.86 5.95
CA GLU A 69 14.93 3.83 6.10
C GLU A 69 15.49 2.45 5.77
N GLY A 70 14.83 1.38 6.24
CA GLY A 70 15.22 0.01 5.93
C GLY A 70 15.16 -0.31 4.44
N ILE A 71 14.07 0.08 3.77
CA ILE A 71 13.90 -0.08 2.32
C ILE A 71 14.95 0.73 1.55
N TYR A 72 15.15 2.00 1.91
CA TYR A 72 16.15 2.86 1.28
C TYR A 72 17.55 2.27 1.39
N ASN A 73 17.95 1.83 2.58
CA ASN A 73 19.26 1.24 2.82
C ASN A 73 19.47 -0.08 2.06
N GLU A 74 18.42 -0.87 1.84
CA GLU A 74 18.50 -2.03 0.97
C GLU A 74 18.75 -1.63 -0.48
N LEU A 75 18.00 -0.67 -1.00
CA LEU A 75 18.11 -0.21 -2.40
C LEU A 75 19.41 0.53 -2.69
N ASN A 76 19.89 1.35 -1.75
CA ASN A 76 21.10 2.16 -1.91
C ASN A 76 22.38 1.32 -2.00
N LYS A 77 22.38 0.09 -1.47
CA LYS A 77 23.49 -0.86 -1.68
C LYS A 77 23.72 -1.20 -3.14
N ASP A 78 22.64 -1.17 -3.92
CA ASP A 78 22.67 -1.54 -5.34
C ASP A 78 22.81 -0.29 -6.24
N ILE A 79 22.56 0.93 -5.73
CA ILE A 79 22.30 2.13 -6.54
C ILE A 79 22.81 3.41 -5.86
N ASN A 80 23.89 4.00 -6.39
CA ASN A 80 24.53 5.19 -5.82
C ASN A 80 23.83 6.54 -6.14
N THR A 81 22.70 6.55 -6.85
CA THR A 81 22.03 7.77 -7.35
C THR A 81 20.56 7.87 -6.93
N LEU A 82 20.18 7.28 -5.79
CA LEU A 82 18.83 7.42 -5.25
C LEU A 82 18.65 8.82 -4.65
N ASP A 83 17.63 9.52 -5.13
CA ASP A 83 17.11 10.72 -4.47
C ASP A 83 16.16 10.29 -3.34
N SER A 84 16.40 10.81 -2.15
CA SER A 84 15.69 10.43 -0.93
C SER A 84 14.85 11.61 -0.43
N SER A 85 13.53 11.43 -0.44
CA SER A 85 12.59 12.43 0.04
C SER A 85 11.35 11.72 0.60
N PRO A 86 11.38 11.26 1.86
CA PRO A 86 10.30 10.44 2.42
C PRO A 86 8.91 11.05 2.20
N PRO A 87 7.89 10.26 1.80
CA PRO A 87 7.89 8.80 1.63
C PRO A 87 8.48 8.28 0.30
N TYR A 88 9.10 9.15 -0.51
CA TYR A 88 9.52 8.88 -1.88
C TYR A 88 11.00 8.50 -1.97
N ILE A 89 11.28 7.42 -2.70
CA ILE A 89 12.62 7.07 -3.20
C ILE A 89 12.58 7.20 -4.70
N LYS A 90 13.39 8.09 -5.27
CA LYS A 90 13.26 8.52 -6.65
C LYS A 90 14.56 8.33 -7.43
N VAL A 91 14.43 7.94 -8.70
CA VAL A 91 15.53 7.93 -9.66
C VAL A 91 15.04 8.48 -10.99
N CYS A 92 15.70 9.50 -11.51
CA CYS A 92 15.40 10.03 -12.84
C CYS A 92 16.52 9.70 -13.84
N LYS A 93 16.11 9.30 -15.05
CA LYS A 93 16.98 9.08 -16.20
C LYS A 93 16.47 9.93 -17.35
N GLY A 94 17.12 11.08 -17.58
CA GLY A 94 16.61 12.08 -18.52
C GLY A 94 15.28 12.66 -18.03
N GLU A 95 14.26 12.62 -18.88
CA GLU A 95 12.92 13.15 -18.57
C GLU A 95 12.00 12.15 -17.83
N LEU A 96 12.45 10.91 -17.62
CA LEU A 96 11.67 9.85 -16.98
C LEU A 96 12.11 9.68 -15.52
N CYS A 97 11.15 9.69 -14.59
CA CYS A 97 11.40 9.36 -13.19
C CYS A 97 10.68 8.07 -12.78
N TYR A 98 11.40 7.23 -12.06
CA TYR A 98 10.89 6.05 -11.37
C TYR A 98 10.81 6.38 -9.88
N ILE A 99 9.64 6.19 -9.30
CA ILE A 99 9.33 6.69 -7.96
C ILE A 99 8.75 5.56 -7.15
N LEU A 100 9.46 5.13 -6.12
CA LEU A 100 8.97 4.19 -5.12
C LEU A 100 8.38 4.97 -3.96
N ILE A 101 7.13 4.68 -3.62
CA ILE A 101 6.33 5.31 -2.59
C ILE A 101 6.18 4.28 -1.47
N VAL A 102 6.71 4.60 -0.29
CA VAL A 102 6.59 3.74 0.90
C VAL A 102 5.40 4.20 1.72
N ILE A 103 4.39 3.33 1.86
CA ILE A 103 3.18 3.59 2.64
C ILE A 103 3.35 3.03 4.05
N GLY A 104 3.06 3.86 5.05
CA GLY A 104 3.00 3.47 6.46
C GLY A 104 2.90 4.69 7.38
N ASP A 105 3.04 4.48 8.69
CA ASP A 105 2.94 5.56 9.67
C ASP A 105 4.13 6.51 9.58
N LYS A 106 3.88 7.74 9.12
CA LYS A 106 4.87 8.82 9.01
C LYS A 106 5.62 9.08 10.32
N ASN A 107 4.97 8.87 11.48
CA ASN A 107 5.60 9.12 12.78
C ASN A 107 6.51 7.96 13.24
N ASN A 108 6.49 6.85 12.51
CA ASN A 108 7.24 5.63 12.80
C ASN A 108 8.03 5.16 11.56
N ASP A 109 8.76 6.06 10.92
CA ASP A 109 9.56 5.79 9.72
C ASP A 109 8.77 5.10 8.59
N PHE A 110 7.49 5.45 8.43
CA PHE A 110 6.60 4.83 7.44
C PHE A 110 6.51 3.30 7.59
N LYS A 111 6.67 2.75 8.79
CA LYS A 111 6.40 1.34 9.07
C LYS A 111 4.90 1.03 8.99
N GLY A 112 4.57 -0.20 8.62
CA GLY A 112 3.19 -0.67 8.45
C GLY A 112 2.75 -0.74 6.99
N CYS A 113 1.45 -0.87 6.78
CA CYS A 113 0.84 -0.96 5.46
C CYS A 113 -0.31 0.03 5.31
N ILE A 114 -0.90 0.08 4.12
CA ILE A 114 -2.12 0.86 3.87
C ILE A 114 -3.25 0.50 4.85
N GLU A 115 -3.39 -0.78 5.21
CA GLU A 115 -4.38 -1.22 6.19
C GLU A 115 -4.11 -0.66 7.60
N THR A 116 -2.86 -0.52 8.03
CA THR A 116 -2.51 0.11 9.32
C THR A 116 -3.11 1.53 9.41
N LEU A 117 -2.95 2.31 8.34
CA LEU A 117 -3.42 3.70 8.29
C LEU A 117 -4.95 3.80 8.26
N LEU A 118 -5.59 2.91 7.50
CA LEU A 118 -7.04 2.87 7.38
C LEU A 118 -7.71 2.31 8.64
N LEU A 119 -7.13 1.29 9.26
CA LEU A 119 -7.62 0.67 10.49
C LEU A 119 -7.70 1.67 11.64
N ALA A 120 -6.72 2.57 11.76
CA ALA A 120 -6.72 3.64 12.76
C ALA A 120 -7.93 4.61 12.64
N ARG A 121 -8.69 4.55 11.53
CA ARG A 121 -9.89 5.35 11.29
C ARG A 121 -11.19 4.56 11.40
N ILE A 122 -11.14 3.24 11.56
CA ILE A 122 -12.32 2.42 11.78
C ILE A 122 -12.69 2.46 13.26
N LYS A 123 -13.94 2.81 13.56
CA LYS A 123 -14.49 2.65 14.90
C LYS A 123 -15.12 1.27 15.01
N VAL A 124 -14.44 0.35 15.69
CA VAL A 124 -15.01 -0.93 16.09
C VAL A 124 -15.44 -0.87 17.55
N ASP A 125 -16.57 -1.47 17.88
CA ASP A 125 -16.95 -1.66 19.28
C ASP A 125 -16.05 -2.73 19.95
N LYS A 126 -16.16 -2.81 21.27
CA LYS A 126 -15.34 -3.72 22.07
C LYS A 126 -15.59 -5.19 21.72
N GLU A 127 -16.83 -5.58 21.42
CA GLU A 127 -17.17 -6.96 21.13
C GLU A 127 -16.55 -7.42 19.81
N VAL A 128 -16.64 -6.60 18.76
CA VAL A 128 -15.98 -6.82 17.48
C VAL A 128 -14.46 -6.86 17.66
N SER A 129 -13.89 -5.93 18.43
CA SER A 129 -12.45 -5.93 18.72
C SER A 129 -11.98 -7.21 19.41
N ASP A 130 -12.76 -7.74 20.35
CA ASP A 130 -12.43 -8.97 21.07
C ASP A 130 -12.46 -10.19 20.14
N ILE A 131 -13.41 -10.25 19.20
CA ILE A 131 -13.49 -11.30 18.16
C ILE A 131 -12.25 -11.28 17.27
N ILE A 132 -11.86 -10.09 16.79
CA ILE A 132 -10.70 -9.89 15.92
C ILE A 132 -9.41 -10.32 16.62
N ASN A 133 -9.21 -9.87 17.86
CA ASN A 133 -8.03 -10.22 18.65
C ASN A 133 -7.90 -11.73 18.83
N ARG A 134 -8.99 -12.43 19.15
CA ARG A 134 -9.01 -13.89 19.28
C ARG A 134 -8.67 -14.60 17.96
N ALA A 135 -9.17 -14.09 16.83
CA ALA A 135 -8.86 -14.65 15.52
C ALA A 135 -7.36 -14.50 15.17
N ILE A 136 -6.77 -13.36 15.52
CA ILE A 136 -5.33 -13.09 15.31
C ILE A 136 -4.48 -13.97 16.22
N GLU A 137 -4.81 -14.06 17.52
CA GLU A 137 -4.12 -14.94 18.47
C GLU A 137 -4.12 -16.39 17.98
N TYR A 138 -5.26 -16.89 17.50
CA TYR A 138 -5.37 -18.23 16.94
C TYR A 138 -4.44 -18.43 15.73
N GLN A 139 -4.37 -17.47 14.81
CA GLN A 139 -3.46 -17.56 13.66
C GLN A 139 -2.00 -17.47 14.07
N GLN A 140 -1.64 -16.62 15.04
CA GLN A 140 -0.27 -16.52 15.56
C GLN A 140 0.21 -17.85 16.16
N GLN A 141 -0.66 -18.54 16.91
CA GLN A 141 -0.35 -19.86 17.46
C GLN A 141 -0.07 -20.90 16.37
N LYS A 142 -0.77 -20.79 15.22
CA LYS A 142 -0.64 -21.73 14.11
C LYS A 142 0.56 -21.46 13.21
N LEU A 143 0.87 -20.19 12.93
CA LEU A 143 1.90 -19.75 11.97
C LEU A 143 3.25 -19.43 12.62
N ARG A 144 3.37 -19.54 13.95
CA ARG A 144 4.55 -19.21 14.78
C ARG A 144 4.96 -17.72 14.78
N LYS A 145 4.75 -16.98 13.69
CA LYS A 145 4.94 -15.52 13.62
C LYS A 145 4.08 -14.91 12.52
N LEU A 146 3.30 -13.90 12.87
CA LEU A 146 2.67 -12.97 11.93
C LEU A 146 3.47 -11.66 11.94
N SER A 147 3.71 -11.07 10.77
CA SER A 147 4.27 -9.71 10.67
C SER A 147 3.27 -8.68 11.23
N MET A 148 3.73 -7.44 11.46
CA MET A 148 2.83 -6.34 11.78
C MET A 148 1.78 -6.14 10.67
N CYS A 149 2.19 -6.12 9.39
CA CYS A 149 1.25 -5.96 8.28
C CYS A 149 0.25 -7.12 8.18
N ASP A 150 0.65 -8.36 8.46
CA ASP A 150 -0.30 -9.49 8.44
C ASP A 150 -1.39 -9.30 9.50
N LYS A 151 -1.01 -8.85 10.70
CA LYS A 151 -1.96 -8.59 11.79
C LYS A 151 -2.88 -7.42 11.47
N ASP A 152 -2.33 -6.34 10.92
CA ASP A 152 -3.10 -5.15 10.55
C ASP A 152 -4.04 -5.45 9.39
N LYS A 153 -3.57 -6.17 8.36
CA LYS A 153 -4.41 -6.69 7.28
C LYS A 153 -5.55 -7.51 7.83
N MET A 154 -5.26 -8.55 8.62
CA MET A 154 -6.30 -9.37 9.24
C MET A 154 -7.31 -8.53 10.04
N SER A 155 -6.81 -7.62 10.88
CA SER A 155 -7.65 -6.74 11.70
C SER A 155 -8.56 -5.87 10.85
N PHE A 156 -8.01 -5.28 9.79
CA PHE A 156 -8.71 -4.42 8.86
C PHE A 156 -9.78 -5.16 8.08
N TYR A 157 -9.44 -6.27 7.41
CA TYR A 157 -10.41 -7.06 6.65
C TYR A 157 -11.54 -7.59 7.54
N LEU A 158 -11.21 -8.07 8.75
CA LEU A 158 -12.22 -8.53 9.70
C LEU A 158 -13.07 -7.39 10.25
N SER A 159 -12.48 -6.22 10.51
CA SER A 159 -13.24 -5.05 10.97
C SER A 159 -14.29 -4.65 9.95
N ILE A 160 -13.90 -4.50 8.68
CA ILE A 160 -14.84 -4.18 7.60
C ILE A 160 -15.87 -5.29 7.43
N PHE A 161 -15.46 -6.56 7.44
CA PHE A 161 -16.38 -7.69 7.31
C PHE A 161 -17.45 -7.71 8.42
N LEU A 162 -17.03 -7.66 9.68
CA LEU A 162 -17.92 -7.75 10.84
C LEU A 162 -18.83 -6.53 10.99
N THR A 163 -18.42 -5.36 10.48
CA THR A 163 -19.22 -4.13 10.58
C THR A 163 -20.15 -3.90 9.38
N SER A 164 -19.80 -4.41 8.19
CA SER A 164 -20.58 -4.19 6.96
C SER A 164 -21.95 -4.87 6.92
N GLY A 165 -22.11 -5.97 7.66
CA GLY A 165 -23.26 -6.87 7.50
C GLY A 165 -23.31 -7.56 6.12
N GLU A 166 -22.26 -7.46 5.30
CA GLU A 166 -22.20 -7.98 3.94
C GLU A 166 -21.38 -9.28 3.87
N PRO A 167 -22.03 -10.45 3.81
CA PRO A 167 -21.32 -11.73 3.82
C PRO A 167 -20.48 -11.96 2.55
N THR A 168 -20.76 -11.21 1.47
CA THR A 168 -20.08 -11.37 0.19
C THR A 168 -18.70 -10.70 0.11
N LEU A 169 -18.31 -9.91 1.12
CA LEU A 169 -17.01 -9.22 1.12
C LEU A 169 -15.81 -10.17 1.11
N LEU A 170 -15.95 -11.37 1.68
CA LEU A 170 -14.90 -12.38 1.70
C LEU A 170 -14.52 -12.89 0.29
N TYR A 171 -15.35 -12.60 -0.72
CA TYR A 171 -15.21 -13.16 -2.05
C TYR A 171 -14.97 -12.12 -3.14
N LEU A 172 -15.25 -10.83 -2.87
CA LEU A 172 -15.26 -9.78 -3.89
C LEU A 172 -14.54 -8.52 -3.40
N SER A 173 -13.31 -8.30 -3.90
CA SER A 173 -12.50 -7.12 -3.59
C SER A 173 -13.19 -5.80 -3.93
N LYS A 174 -13.96 -5.73 -5.03
CA LYS A 174 -14.75 -4.53 -5.36
C LYS A 174 -15.79 -4.20 -4.30
N LYS A 175 -16.55 -5.20 -3.83
CA LYS A 175 -17.53 -5.00 -2.75
C LYS A 175 -16.84 -4.64 -1.44
N PHE A 176 -15.71 -5.28 -1.15
CA PHE A 176 -14.89 -4.93 0.00
C PHE A 176 -14.51 -3.44 0.00
N VAL A 177 -14.02 -2.93 -1.13
CA VAL A 177 -13.67 -1.51 -1.27
C VAL A 177 -14.89 -0.60 -1.16
N GLU A 178 -16.05 -0.99 -1.67
CA GLU A 178 -17.28 -0.21 -1.48
C GLU A 178 -17.66 -0.08 0.00
N GLU A 179 -17.63 -1.19 0.75
CA GLU A 179 -17.92 -1.17 2.19
C GLU A 179 -16.86 -0.42 2.99
N LEU A 180 -15.58 -0.57 2.63
CA LEU A 180 -14.49 0.25 3.17
C LEU A 180 -14.81 1.75 3.08
N PHE A 181 -15.17 2.23 1.89
CA PHE A 181 -15.48 3.64 1.68
C PHE A 181 -16.73 4.10 2.44
N LYS A 182 -17.72 3.21 2.65
CA LYS A 182 -18.89 3.50 3.49
C LYS A 182 -18.54 3.60 4.98
N ILE A 183 -17.73 2.67 5.48
CA ILE A 183 -17.41 2.56 6.91
C ILE A 183 -16.36 3.60 7.34
N VAL A 184 -15.29 3.75 6.57
CA VAL A 184 -14.21 4.72 6.87
C VAL A 184 -14.59 6.13 6.42
N GLY A 185 -15.37 6.24 5.34
CA GLY A 185 -15.73 7.52 4.71
C GLY A 185 -14.76 7.89 3.59
N GLU A 186 -15.33 8.17 2.41
CA GLU A 186 -14.58 8.47 1.18
C GLU A 186 -13.53 9.58 1.34
N ASN A 187 -13.87 10.68 2.03
CA ASN A 187 -12.95 11.78 2.25
C ASN A 187 -11.74 11.37 3.10
N ILE A 188 -11.95 10.52 4.11
CA ILE A 188 -10.87 10.04 4.98
C ILE A 188 -9.92 9.13 4.21
N VAL A 189 -10.48 8.21 3.39
CA VAL A 189 -9.67 7.35 2.53
C VAL A 189 -8.89 8.19 1.51
N LYS A 190 -9.54 9.15 0.86
CA LYS A 190 -8.90 10.11 -0.05
C LYS A 190 -7.76 10.83 0.65
N ASP A 191 -7.98 11.42 1.81
CA ASP A 191 -6.95 12.17 2.53
C ASP A 191 -5.75 11.30 2.90
N ILE A 192 -5.98 10.06 3.36
CA ILE A 192 -4.90 9.13 3.68
C ILE A 192 -4.07 8.82 2.44
N ILE A 193 -4.71 8.44 1.34
CA ILE A 193 -3.99 8.03 0.12
C ILE A 193 -3.39 9.23 -0.62
N ALA A 194 -4.06 10.38 -0.60
CA ALA A 194 -3.59 11.63 -1.18
C ALA A 194 -2.27 12.13 -0.55
N ASN A 195 -2.03 11.79 0.72
CA ASN A 195 -0.76 12.11 1.37
C ASN A 195 0.44 11.35 0.79
N PHE A 196 0.20 10.21 0.12
CA PHE A 196 1.25 9.37 -0.48
C PHE A 196 1.29 9.48 -2.00
N ILE A 197 0.15 9.73 -2.62
CA ILE A 197 0.00 9.74 -4.08
C ILE A 197 -0.87 10.94 -4.38
N GLU A 198 -0.34 11.92 -5.10
CA GLU A 198 -1.17 13.06 -5.47
C GLU A 198 -2.27 12.62 -6.42
N ILE A 199 -3.50 12.71 -5.91
CA ILE A 199 -4.72 12.50 -6.67
C ILE A 199 -5.03 13.83 -7.37
N LYS A 200 -5.09 13.81 -8.70
CA LYS A 200 -5.51 14.98 -9.50
C LYS A 200 -7.02 15.17 -9.46
#